data_AF-A0A521TXD4-F1
#
_entry.id   AF-A0A521TXD4-F1
#
_cell.length_a   1.000
_cell.length_b   1.000
_cell.length_c   1.000
_cell.angle_alpha   90.00
_cell.angle_beta   90.00
_cell.angle_gamma   90.00
#
_symmetry.space_group_name_H-M   'P 1'
#
loop_
_entity.id
_entity.type
_entity.pdbx_description
1 polymer ?
#
loop_
_entity_poly.entity_id
_entity_poly.type
_entity_poly.pdbx_seq_one_letter_code
_entity_poly.pdbx_strand_id
1 'polypeptide(L)'
;MSVVGRSHRRDGYRVVHRAANRAADATAGRIVTMTDRAEPDDSRLIGIADVARRIAIPPATLRAWERRYGLLRPSRTIGGHRLYDAGQVAMLAWIGSRVRQGSRVGDAIRLWRARDQVAPEIHGDGVAVGIRNRWITACVRLDEAGADAALGDGFARFPVEVVIRDILQAGLADIGEAWRRGEVTPHQEHLATAVATRRIEVLVAAAPPPSRPGRFWCACAPDDLHSLPPLLMTLMLRRAGWSASTLSGNVPETGFSVLVARERPDVVVFTAQHLRAAVGLARAAHELAAAGVPIGFGGGAFVRLPALCAQIHGTYLGDAVLDAVSGATSLIGQSARPIEHPPGDTIGPERHVRLLAALWRRLSGHVTPGVVVDAADALRNVVDTFAVFGAVEGLPSDLSGLSALVGLRQDDETLSAIAAAYAEAADEVIGSPAASAVEYLSRIATSRPDA
;
A
#
# COMPACT_ATOMS: atom_id res chain seq x y z
N MET A 1 15.14 16.73 55.98
CA MET A 1 13.86 16.58 56.72
C MET A 1 13.43 15.13 56.61
N SER A 2 13.26 14.47 57.75
CA SER A 2 12.89 13.06 57.91
C SER A 2 11.36 12.88 57.98
N VAL A 3 10.95 11.60 57.99
CA VAL A 3 9.66 10.96 58.32
C VAL A 3 9.04 10.27 57.08
N VAL A 4 9.34 9.00 56.78
CA VAL A 4 8.96 7.71 57.42
C VAL A 4 7.49 7.30 57.23
N GLY A 5 7.29 6.23 56.42
CA GLY A 5 6.50 5.05 56.80
C GLY A 5 5.10 4.89 56.19
N ARG A 6 4.91 3.90 55.31
CA ARG A 6 4.42 2.54 55.67
C ARG A 6 4.11 1.68 54.43
N SER A 7 4.45 0.40 54.60
CA SER A 7 4.26 -0.75 53.71
C SER A 7 2.88 -1.41 53.83
N HIS A 8 2.65 -2.42 52.96
CA HIS A 8 1.61 -3.48 52.92
C HIS A 8 0.37 -3.12 52.06
N ARG A 9 -0.12 -3.91 51.11
CA ARG A 9 -0.17 -5.38 50.93
C ARG A 9 -0.26 -5.75 49.43
N ARG A 10 0.29 -6.91 49.08
CA ARG A 10 0.04 -7.65 47.84
C ARG A 10 -1.18 -8.56 48.05
N ASP A 11 -2.12 -8.51 47.11
CA ASP A 11 -3.12 -9.55 46.78
C ASP A 11 -3.23 -9.49 45.24
N GLY A 12 -3.19 -10.54 44.43
CA GLY A 12 -3.49 -11.94 44.64
C GLY A 12 -4.31 -12.44 43.44
N TYR A 13 -3.81 -12.30 42.21
CA TYR A 13 -4.49 -12.86 41.02
C TYR A 13 -4.08 -14.33 40.84
N ARG A 14 -5.01 -15.20 41.21
CA ARG A 14 -4.92 -16.65 41.19
C ARG A 14 -5.42 -17.15 39.82
N VAL A 15 -4.51 -17.43 38.88
CA VAL A 15 -4.85 -18.10 37.62
C VAL A 15 -5.01 -19.60 37.91
N VAL A 16 -6.21 -20.11 37.65
CA VAL A 16 -6.57 -21.51 37.86
C VAL A 16 -6.07 -22.31 36.66
N HIS A 17 -4.97 -23.05 36.82
CA HIS A 17 -4.64 -24.17 35.94
C HIS A 17 -5.63 -25.32 36.20
N ARG A 18 -6.34 -25.75 35.16
CA ARG A 18 -6.89 -27.11 35.09
C ARG A 18 -6.61 -27.72 33.72
N ALA A 19 -5.83 -28.80 33.76
CA ALA A 19 -5.60 -29.72 32.66
C ALA A 19 -6.72 -30.77 32.61
N ALA A 20 -7.08 -31.19 31.39
CA ALA A 20 -7.59 -32.53 31.05
C ALA A 20 -7.42 -32.70 29.53
N ASN A 21 -6.34 -33.36 29.08
CA ASN A 21 -6.27 -34.75 28.58
C ASN A 21 -7.19 -35.05 27.37
N ARG A 22 -6.62 -35.24 26.18
CA ARG A 22 -6.12 -36.51 25.60
C ARG A 22 -7.25 -37.49 25.20
N ALA A 23 -7.54 -37.50 23.90
CA ALA A 23 -7.91 -38.61 23.01
C ALA A 23 -8.16 -37.94 21.63
N ALA A 24 -7.73 -38.42 20.47
CA ALA A 24 -7.35 -39.74 20.06
C ALA A 24 -6.33 -39.66 18.91
N ASP A 25 -5.38 -40.58 18.98
CA ASP A 25 -4.47 -41.01 17.94
C ASP A 25 -5.22 -42.04 17.08
N ALA A 26 -5.33 -41.82 15.77
CA ALA A 26 -5.56 -42.85 14.74
C ALA A 26 -5.82 -42.19 13.37
N THR A 27 -4.82 -42.20 12.49
CA THR A 27 -4.91 -42.83 11.15
C THR A 27 -3.55 -42.66 10.48
N ALA A 28 -2.75 -43.73 10.56
CA ALA A 28 -1.60 -43.95 9.72
C ALA A 28 -2.09 -44.15 8.27
N GLY A 29 -1.46 -43.46 7.32
CA GLY A 29 -1.80 -43.53 5.90
C GLY A 29 -0.62 -43.25 4.99
N ARG A 30 0.21 -44.29 4.78
CA ARG A 30 1.06 -44.61 3.61
C ARG A 30 1.95 -43.50 3.02
N ILE A 31 3.24 -43.65 3.32
CA ILE A 31 4.37 -43.21 2.50
C ILE A 31 4.28 -43.91 1.13
N VAL A 32 4.19 -43.14 0.04
CA VAL A 32 4.46 -43.61 -1.32
C VAL A 32 5.73 -42.90 -1.79
N THR A 33 6.82 -43.66 -1.82
CA THR A 33 8.00 -43.36 -2.63
C THR A 33 7.66 -43.62 -4.09
N MET A 34 7.68 -42.58 -4.93
CA MET A 34 7.85 -42.75 -6.37
C MET A 34 8.80 -41.69 -6.89
N THR A 35 10.00 -42.17 -7.22
CA THR A 35 10.93 -41.56 -8.14
C THR A 35 10.20 -41.42 -9.48
N ASP A 36 9.90 -40.19 -9.89
CA ASP A 36 9.56 -39.93 -11.29
C ASP A 36 10.18 -38.60 -11.75
N ARG A 37 10.89 -38.66 -12.86
CA ARG A 37 11.54 -37.51 -13.49
C ARG A 37 10.43 -36.72 -14.19
N ALA A 38 9.97 -35.63 -13.58
CA ALA A 38 8.98 -34.74 -14.19
C ALA A 38 9.52 -34.12 -15.49
N GLU A 39 8.90 -34.49 -16.62
CA GLU A 39 8.97 -33.75 -17.88
C GLU A 39 8.37 -32.33 -17.70
N PRO A 40 8.84 -31.32 -18.45
CA PRO A 40 8.41 -29.94 -18.28
C PRO A 40 6.92 -29.76 -18.63
N ASP A 41 6.19 -29.23 -17.66
CA ASP A 41 4.75 -28.94 -17.67
C ASP A 41 4.39 -27.84 -18.69
N ASP A 42 3.82 -28.24 -19.83
CA ASP A 42 3.36 -27.37 -20.93
C ASP A 42 2.14 -26.49 -20.55
N SER A 43 1.57 -26.65 -19.35
CA SER A 43 0.34 -25.98 -18.91
C SER A 43 0.48 -24.50 -18.49
N ARG A 44 1.69 -23.93 -18.55
CA ARG A 44 1.97 -22.53 -18.14
C ARG A 44 2.26 -21.54 -19.27
N LEU A 45 2.18 -21.98 -20.52
CA LEU A 45 2.49 -21.17 -21.69
C LEU A 45 1.25 -20.45 -22.24
N ILE A 46 1.37 -19.14 -22.50
CA ILE A 46 0.25 -18.27 -22.90
C ILE A 46 0.39 -17.86 -24.37
N GLY A 47 -0.68 -18.00 -25.15
CA GLY A 47 -0.69 -17.64 -26.57
C GLY A 47 -0.68 -16.12 -26.81
N ILE A 48 -0.14 -15.69 -27.96
CA ILE A 48 0.00 -14.26 -28.30
C ILE A 48 -1.31 -13.46 -28.21
N ALA A 49 -2.45 -14.08 -28.51
CA ALA A 49 -3.75 -13.42 -28.45
C ALA A 49 -4.16 -13.09 -27.00
N ASP A 50 -3.90 -14.01 -26.06
CA ASP A 50 -4.19 -13.80 -24.65
C ASP A 50 -3.21 -12.82 -24.02
N VAL A 51 -1.92 -12.89 -24.39
CA VAL A 51 -0.92 -11.89 -23.97
C VAL A 51 -1.34 -10.49 -24.43
N ALA A 52 -1.69 -10.34 -25.71
CA ALA A 52 -2.16 -9.07 -26.28
C ALA A 52 -3.37 -8.50 -25.55
N ARG A 53 -4.34 -9.36 -25.18
CA ARG A 53 -5.53 -8.98 -24.42
C ARG A 53 -5.15 -8.50 -23.01
N ARG A 54 -4.29 -9.25 -22.31
CA ARG A 54 -3.86 -8.94 -20.92
C ARG A 54 -3.11 -7.62 -20.80
N ILE A 55 -2.30 -7.26 -21.78
CA ILE A 55 -1.43 -6.07 -21.71
C ILE A 55 -1.94 -4.90 -22.55
N ALA A 56 -3.09 -5.06 -23.21
CA ALA A 56 -3.72 -4.09 -24.10
C ALA A 56 -2.79 -3.58 -25.22
N ILE A 57 -2.01 -4.49 -25.83
CA ILE A 57 -1.14 -4.19 -26.97
C ILE A 57 -1.53 -5.11 -28.14
N PRO A 58 -1.75 -4.56 -29.35
CA PRO A 58 -2.13 -5.38 -30.50
C PRO A 58 -1.09 -6.49 -30.81
N PRO A 59 -1.51 -7.71 -31.21
CA PRO A 59 -0.59 -8.80 -31.55
C PRO A 59 0.42 -8.41 -32.65
N ALA A 60 0.04 -7.52 -33.57
CA ALA A 60 0.93 -7.01 -34.62
C ALA A 60 2.09 -6.19 -34.05
N THR A 61 1.83 -5.39 -33.01
CA THR A 61 2.83 -4.57 -32.31
C THR A 61 3.81 -5.45 -31.52
N LEU A 62 3.31 -6.50 -30.85
CA LEU A 62 4.16 -7.47 -30.17
C LEU A 62 5.10 -8.19 -31.15
N ARG A 63 4.59 -8.60 -32.31
CA ARG A 63 5.41 -9.19 -33.39
C ARG A 63 6.46 -8.21 -33.93
N ALA A 64 6.12 -6.91 -34.00
CA ALA A 64 7.07 -5.89 -34.43
C ALA A 64 8.17 -5.66 -33.37
N TRP A 65 7.83 -5.67 -32.08
CA TRP A 65 8.79 -5.56 -30.99
C TRP A 65 9.73 -6.76 -30.93
N GLU A 66 9.21 -7.97 -31.10
CA GLU A 66 9.98 -9.22 -31.19
C GLU A 66 11.05 -9.12 -32.30
N ARG A 67 10.64 -8.78 -33.54
CA ARG A 67 11.56 -8.70 -34.68
C ARG A 67 12.58 -7.58 -34.56
N ARG A 68 12.17 -6.41 -34.07
CA ARG A 68 13.00 -5.19 -34.08
C ARG A 68 14.04 -5.18 -32.95
N TYR A 69 13.72 -5.76 -31.80
CA TYR A 69 14.55 -5.64 -30.60
C TYR A 69 15.10 -6.98 -30.08
N GLY A 70 14.66 -8.11 -30.64
CA GLY A 70 15.18 -9.44 -30.33
C GLY A 70 15.03 -9.85 -28.86
N LEU A 71 14.02 -9.32 -28.17
CA LEU A 71 13.87 -9.43 -26.71
C LEU A 71 13.23 -10.72 -26.23
N LEU A 72 12.47 -11.38 -27.10
CA LEU A 72 11.62 -12.51 -26.74
C LEU A 72 12.13 -13.74 -27.48
N ARG A 73 12.18 -14.87 -26.79
CA ARG A 73 12.36 -16.19 -27.38
C ARG A 73 11.09 -17.01 -27.12
N PRO A 74 9.97 -16.69 -27.78
CA PRO A 74 8.74 -17.43 -27.54
C PRO A 74 8.90 -18.87 -28.04
N SER A 75 8.47 -19.82 -27.23
CA SER A 75 8.29 -21.20 -27.66
C SER A 75 7.22 -21.25 -28.76
N ARG A 76 7.21 -22.33 -29.56
CA ARG A 76 6.20 -22.50 -30.60
C ARG A 76 5.46 -23.81 -30.41
N THR A 77 4.15 -23.79 -30.61
CA THR A 77 3.38 -25.03 -30.75
C THR A 77 3.83 -25.80 -32.00
N ILE A 78 3.44 -27.08 -32.08
CA ILE A 78 3.61 -27.91 -33.28
C ILE A 78 3.00 -27.23 -34.53
N GLY A 79 1.92 -26.46 -34.37
CA GLY A 79 1.29 -25.65 -35.42
C GLY A 79 1.96 -24.29 -35.69
N GLY A 80 3.09 -23.98 -35.05
CA GLY A 80 3.86 -22.75 -35.28
C GLY A 80 3.34 -21.50 -34.54
N HIS A 81 2.37 -21.63 -33.62
CA HIS A 81 1.86 -20.50 -32.84
C HIS A 81 2.81 -20.14 -31.69
N ARG A 82 3.00 -18.84 -31.44
CA ARG A 82 3.88 -18.33 -30.39
C ARG A 82 3.25 -18.52 -29.01
N LEU A 83 4.07 -19.04 -28.11
CA LEU A 83 3.79 -19.29 -26.70
C LEU A 83 4.79 -18.50 -25.85
N TYR A 84 4.28 -17.82 -24.82
CA TYR A 84 5.06 -17.01 -23.90
C TYR A 84 4.98 -17.57 -22.49
N ASP A 85 6.10 -17.64 -21.80
CA ASP A 85 6.14 -17.96 -20.38
C ASP A 85 5.72 -16.76 -19.50
N ALA A 86 5.52 -17.00 -18.20
CA ALA A 86 5.09 -15.97 -17.25
C ALA A 86 6.08 -14.79 -17.16
N GLY A 87 7.39 -15.03 -17.30
CA GLY A 87 8.43 -14.00 -17.27
C GLY A 87 8.37 -13.10 -18.51
N GLN A 88 8.17 -13.69 -19.68
CA GLN A 88 7.98 -12.97 -20.94
C GLN A 88 6.70 -12.13 -20.92
N VAL A 89 5.61 -12.64 -20.32
CA VAL A 89 4.37 -11.88 -20.14
C VAL A 89 4.56 -10.72 -19.17
N ALA A 90 5.25 -10.92 -18.05
CA ALA A 90 5.56 -9.84 -17.10
C ALA A 90 6.44 -8.75 -17.72
N MET A 91 7.46 -9.13 -18.49
CA MET A 91 8.31 -8.21 -19.24
C MET A 91 7.47 -7.38 -20.24
N LEU A 92 6.61 -8.04 -21.02
CA LEU A 92 5.75 -7.38 -21.99
C LEU A 92 4.75 -6.42 -21.33
N ALA A 93 4.19 -6.80 -20.19
CA ALA A 93 3.30 -5.94 -19.41
C ALA A 93 4.02 -4.69 -18.88
N TRP A 94 5.24 -4.85 -18.37
CA TRP A 94 6.06 -3.75 -17.86
C TRP A 94 6.48 -2.79 -18.98
N ILE A 95 7.00 -3.29 -20.10
CA ILE A 95 7.37 -2.46 -21.26
C ILE A 95 6.13 -1.74 -21.80
N GLY A 96 4.99 -2.44 -21.87
CA GLY A 96 3.73 -1.86 -22.30
C GLY A 96 3.24 -0.71 -21.42
N SER A 97 3.40 -0.84 -20.10
CA SER A 97 3.08 0.21 -19.14
C SER A 97 3.92 1.47 -19.36
N ARG A 98 5.24 1.32 -19.53
CA ARG A 98 6.16 2.44 -19.79
C ARG A 98 5.84 3.17 -21.09
N VAL A 99 5.47 2.44 -22.14
CA VAL A 99 5.10 3.02 -23.43
C VAL A 99 3.80 3.83 -23.33
N ARG A 100 2.82 3.37 -22.56
CA ARG A 100 1.60 4.14 -22.27
C ARG A 100 1.89 5.42 -21.47
N GLN A 101 2.90 5.39 -20.61
CA GLN A 101 3.39 6.56 -19.85
C GLN A 101 4.26 7.51 -20.70
N GLY A 102 4.27 7.36 -22.04
CA GLY A 102 4.99 8.26 -22.95
C GLY A 102 6.45 7.88 -23.23
N SER A 103 6.97 6.76 -22.67
CA SER A 103 8.32 6.30 -23.00
C SER A 103 8.38 5.75 -24.43
N ARG A 104 9.47 6.02 -25.15
CA ARG A 104 9.73 5.32 -26.41
C ARG A 104 10.01 3.84 -26.11
N VAL A 105 9.50 2.95 -26.95
CA VAL A 105 9.65 1.49 -26.78
C VAL A 105 11.13 1.11 -26.57
N GLY A 106 12.04 1.66 -27.37
CA GLY A 106 13.47 1.41 -27.24
C GLY A 106 14.08 1.88 -25.91
N ASP A 107 13.53 2.92 -25.30
CA ASP A 107 14.00 3.45 -24.01
C ASP A 107 13.48 2.58 -22.86
N ALA A 108 12.21 2.18 -22.91
CA ALA A 108 11.64 1.20 -21.99
C ALA A 108 12.44 -0.12 -22.02
N ILE A 109 12.82 -0.59 -23.21
CA ILE A 109 13.64 -1.78 -23.37
C ILE A 109 15.03 -1.63 -22.74
N ARG A 110 15.69 -0.47 -22.93
CA ARG A 110 17.00 -0.22 -22.30
C ARG A 110 16.89 -0.20 -20.78
N LEU A 111 15.83 0.41 -20.24
CA LEU A 111 15.54 0.43 -18.81
C LEU A 111 15.27 -0.97 -18.26
N TRP A 112 14.52 -1.80 -18.99
CA TRP A 112 14.30 -3.21 -18.62
C TRP A 112 15.61 -4.00 -18.57
N ARG A 113 16.47 -3.85 -19.58
CA ARG A 113 17.79 -4.53 -19.59
C ARG A 113 18.72 -4.02 -18.49
N ALA A 114 18.66 -2.73 -18.18
CA ALA A 114 19.44 -2.15 -17.09
C ALA A 114 18.98 -2.67 -15.71
N ARG A 115 17.69 -3.02 -15.55
CA ARG A 115 17.18 -3.69 -14.35
C ARG A 115 17.80 -5.07 -14.15
N ASP A 116 17.95 -5.86 -15.21
CA ASP A 116 18.59 -7.18 -15.14
C ASP A 116 20.12 -7.08 -15.00
N GLN A 117 20.76 -6.02 -15.49
CA GLN A 117 22.20 -5.81 -15.28
C GLN A 117 22.58 -5.45 -13.83
N VAL A 118 21.60 -5.16 -12.97
CA VAL A 118 21.77 -4.95 -11.52
C VAL A 118 21.30 -6.18 -10.70
N ALA A 119 20.80 -7.23 -11.36
CA ALA A 119 20.39 -8.47 -10.71
C ALA A 119 21.29 -9.64 -11.20
N PRO A 120 22.01 -10.35 -10.31
CA PRO A 120 22.57 -11.63 -10.68
C PRO A 120 21.42 -12.59 -11.03
N GLU A 121 21.56 -13.33 -12.13
CA GLU A 121 20.59 -14.32 -12.62
C GLU A 121 20.22 -15.38 -11.55
N ILE A 122 18.97 -15.29 -11.09
CA ILE A 122 17.99 -16.34 -10.76
C ILE A 122 18.56 -17.74 -10.45
N HIS A 123 18.83 -17.98 -9.16
CA HIS A 123 18.52 -19.21 -8.40
C HIS A 123 18.06 -18.87 -6.95
N GLY A 124 17.63 -17.62 -6.70
CA GLY A 124 17.44 -17.05 -5.35
C GLY A 124 15.99 -16.88 -4.85
N ASP A 125 14.99 -17.00 -5.73
CA ASP A 125 13.59 -16.71 -5.37
C ASP A 125 13.08 -17.62 -4.23
N GLY A 126 13.39 -18.92 -4.27
CA GLY A 126 13.00 -19.86 -3.21
C GLY A 126 13.66 -19.55 -1.87
N VAL A 127 14.89 -19.03 -1.87
CA VAL A 127 15.62 -18.68 -0.65
C VAL A 127 15.06 -17.40 -0.04
N ALA A 128 14.82 -16.35 -0.85
CA ALA A 128 14.20 -15.11 -0.38
C ALA A 128 12.79 -15.36 0.16
N VAL A 129 11.97 -16.15 -0.55
CA VAL A 129 10.65 -16.59 -0.08
C VAL A 129 10.76 -17.39 1.23
N GLY A 130 11.75 -18.29 1.34
CA GLY A 130 12.00 -19.04 2.56
C GLY A 130 12.35 -18.13 3.75
N ILE A 131 13.16 -17.10 3.54
CA ILE A 131 13.48 -16.10 4.59
C ILE A 131 12.23 -15.29 4.94
N ARG A 132 11.47 -14.82 3.95
CA ARG A 132 10.21 -14.11 4.15
C ARG A 132 9.24 -14.93 5.01
N ASN A 133 9.03 -16.20 4.68
CA ASN A 133 8.12 -17.07 5.43
C ASN A 133 8.58 -17.28 6.87
N ARG A 134 9.90 -17.41 7.11
CA ARG A 134 10.45 -17.47 8.48
C ARG A 134 10.23 -16.16 9.23
N TRP A 135 10.45 -15.03 8.58
CA TRP A 135 10.23 -13.71 9.16
C TRP A 135 8.75 -13.50 9.54
N ILE A 136 7.81 -13.75 8.61
CA ILE A 136 6.36 -13.70 8.88
C ILE A 136 6.00 -14.62 10.04
N THR A 137 6.47 -15.87 10.01
CA THR A 137 6.19 -16.86 11.08
C THR A 137 6.67 -16.36 12.44
N ALA A 138 7.86 -15.77 12.51
CA ALA A 138 8.40 -15.21 13.74
C ALA A 138 7.57 -14.02 14.24
N CYS A 139 7.20 -13.08 13.36
CA CYS A 139 6.34 -11.96 13.71
C CYS A 139 4.96 -12.41 14.21
N VAL A 140 4.31 -13.36 13.54
CA VAL A 140 3.02 -13.92 13.95
C VAL A 140 3.15 -14.67 15.28
N ARG A 141 4.30 -15.28 15.57
CA ARG A 141 4.57 -15.92 16.87
C ARG A 141 5.03 -14.96 17.97
N LEU A 142 5.10 -13.66 17.67
CA LEU A 142 5.66 -12.63 18.56
C LEU A 142 7.11 -12.93 19.00
N ASP A 143 7.87 -13.61 18.14
CA ASP A 143 9.27 -13.94 18.32
C ASP A 143 10.15 -12.86 17.67
N GLU A 144 10.40 -11.76 18.39
CA GLU A 144 11.21 -10.63 17.92
C GLU A 144 12.63 -11.06 17.55
N ALA A 145 13.24 -11.93 18.35
CA ALA A 145 14.59 -12.44 18.11
C ALA A 145 14.66 -13.28 16.83
N GLY A 146 13.67 -14.15 16.60
CA GLY A 146 13.54 -14.92 15.37
C GLY A 146 13.31 -14.04 14.14
N ALA A 147 12.51 -12.98 14.28
CA ALA A 147 12.26 -12.01 13.22
C ALA A 147 13.55 -11.26 12.85
N ASP A 148 14.29 -10.77 13.85
CA ASP A 148 15.58 -10.10 13.65
C ASP A 148 16.62 -11.03 13.01
N ALA A 149 16.68 -12.29 13.43
CA ALA A 149 17.57 -13.28 12.84
C ALA A 149 17.23 -13.57 11.37
N ALA A 150 15.94 -13.67 11.04
CA ALA A 150 15.50 -13.86 9.66
C ALA A 150 15.88 -12.66 8.77
N LEU A 151 15.67 -11.43 9.25
CA LEU A 151 16.13 -10.24 8.51
C LEU A 151 17.66 -10.19 8.39
N GLY A 152 18.38 -10.54 9.46
CA GLY A 152 19.83 -10.63 9.44
C GLY A 152 20.34 -11.59 8.36
N ASP A 153 19.74 -12.78 8.26
CA ASP A 153 20.05 -13.76 7.19
C ASP A 153 19.72 -13.19 5.80
N GLY A 154 18.61 -12.44 5.67
CA GLY A 154 18.23 -11.75 4.44
C GLY A 154 19.31 -10.75 3.99
N PHE A 155 19.70 -9.82 4.86
CA PHE A 155 20.71 -8.79 4.53
C PHE A 155 22.12 -9.35 4.36
N ALA A 156 22.43 -10.52 4.94
CA ALA A 156 23.71 -11.19 4.72
C ALA A 156 23.82 -11.85 3.33
N ARG A 157 22.69 -12.23 2.73
CA ARG A 157 22.64 -12.99 1.46
C ARG A 157 22.25 -12.16 0.25
N PHE A 158 21.47 -11.09 0.47
CA PHE A 158 20.84 -10.36 -0.62
C PHE A 158 21.14 -8.85 -0.54
N PRO A 159 21.17 -8.16 -1.69
CA PRO A 159 21.16 -6.71 -1.72
C PRO A 159 19.95 -6.15 -0.97
N VAL A 160 20.11 -4.96 -0.41
CA VAL A 160 19.07 -4.22 0.32
C VAL A 160 17.76 -4.14 -0.48
N GLU A 161 17.86 -3.96 -1.79
CA GLU A 161 16.73 -3.80 -2.70
C GLU A 161 15.87 -5.09 -2.77
N VAL A 162 16.52 -6.25 -2.76
CA VAL A 162 15.86 -7.57 -2.72
C VAL A 162 15.22 -7.79 -1.36
N VAL A 163 15.91 -7.47 -0.26
CA VAL A 163 15.35 -7.62 1.09
C VAL A 163 14.12 -6.72 1.29
N ILE A 164 14.18 -5.48 0.80
CA ILE A 164 13.03 -4.57 0.89
C ILE A 164 11.86 -5.09 0.06
N ARG A 165 12.06 -5.41 -1.22
CA ARG A 165 10.98 -5.79 -2.12
C ARG A 165 10.41 -7.18 -1.78
N ASP A 166 11.27 -8.18 -1.72
CA ASP A 166 10.87 -9.59 -1.76
C ASP A 166 10.68 -10.21 -0.37
N ILE A 167 11.20 -9.56 0.68
CA ILE A 167 11.04 -10.02 2.07
C ILE A 167 10.14 -9.07 2.85
N LEU A 168 10.51 -7.79 2.99
CA LEU A 168 9.79 -6.84 3.84
C LEU A 168 8.45 -6.41 3.24
N GLN A 169 8.43 -5.82 2.03
CA GLN A 169 7.19 -5.33 1.42
C GLN A 169 6.22 -6.48 1.15
N ALA A 170 6.70 -7.56 0.54
CA ALA A 170 5.88 -8.76 0.34
C ALA A 170 5.38 -9.35 1.66
N GLY A 171 6.23 -9.44 2.68
CA GLY A 171 5.83 -10.02 3.97
C GLY A 171 4.85 -9.14 4.75
N LEU A 172 5.01 -7.82 4.71
CA LEU A 172 4.06 -6.87 5.30
C LEU A 172 2.72 -6.89 4.55
N ALA A 173 2.72 -7.07 3.23
CA ALA A 173 1.48 -7.26 2.47
C ALA A 173 0.76 -8.55 2.88
N ASP A 174 1.50 -9.67 3.02
CA ASP A 174 0.95 -10.94 3.48
C ASP A 174 0.35 -10.83 4.89
N ILE A 175 1.07 -10.17 5.82
CA ILE A 175 0.62 -9.91 7.20
C ILE A 175 -0.61 -8.99 7.22
N GLY A 176 -0.60 -7.92 6.44
CA GLY A 176 -1.71 -6.97 6.35
C GLY A 176 -2.98 -7.61 5.81
N GLU A 177 -2.86 -8.48 4.82
CA GLU A 177 -3.99 -9.23 4.28
C GLU A 177 -4.51 -10.28 5.28
N ALA A 178 -3.62 -10.99 5.98
CA ALA A 178 -4.02 -11.91 7.05
C ALA A 178 -4.70 -11.17 8.23
N TRP A 179 -4.25 -9.95 8.56
CA TRP A 179 -4.90 -9.09 9.53
C TRP A 179 -6.31 -8.67 9.07
N ARG A 180 -6.47 -8.31 7.79
CA ARG A 180 -7.79 -8.01 7.21
C ARG A 180 -8.75 -9.21 7.31
N ARG A 181 -8.26 -10.43 7.10
CA ARG A 181 -9.04 -11.67 7.29
C ARG A 181 -9.27 -12.03 8.77
N GLY A 182 -8.65 -11.32 9.71
CA GLY A 182 -8.76 -11.59 11.14
C GLY A 182 -7.93 -12.78 11.63
N GLU A 183 -6.99 -13.26 10.82
CA GLU A 183 -6.05 -14.34 11.15
C GLU A 183 -4.86 -13.83 11.96
N VAL A 184 -4.54 -12.54 11.82
CA VAL A 184 -3.46 -11.84 12.50
C VAL A 184 -4.05 -10.73 13.38
N THR A 185 -3.55 -10.62 14.60
CA THR A 185 -3.91 -9.59 15.57
C THR A 185 -3.16 -8.28 15.31
N PRO A 186 -3.68 -7.12 15.78
CA PRO A 186 -2.96 -5.85 15.70
C PRO A 186 -1.56 -5.91 16.32
N HIS A 187 -1.37 -6.62 17.44
CA HIS A 187 -0.06 -6.76 18.09
C HIS A 187 0.99 -7.45 17.20
N GLN A 188 0.58 -8.45 16.42
CA GLN A 188 1.47 -9.17 15.51
C GLN A 188 1.85 -8.32 14.28
N GLU A 189 0.89 -7.57 13.73
CA GLU A 189 1.17 -6.59 12.66
C GLU A 189 2.12 -5.50 13.18
N HIS A 190 1.83 -4.92 14.34
CA HIS A 190 2.66 -3.88 14.94
C HIS A 190 4.09 -4.35 15.20
N LEU A 191 4.29 -5.60 15.65
CA LEU A 191 5.63 -6.16 15.81
C LEU A 191 6.36 -6.25 14.46
N ALA A 192 5.69 -6.74 13.42
CA ALA A 192 6.29 -6.86 12.09
C ALA A 192 6.74 -5.49 11.56
N THR A 193 5.87 -4.50 11.66
CA THR A 193 6.17 -3.12 11.26
C THR A 193 7.28 -2.50 12.13
N ALA A 194 7.30 -2.74 13.45
CA ALA A 194 8.34 -2.24 14.34
C ALA A 194 9.73 -2.83 14.04
N VAL A 195 9.82 -4.15 13.86
CA VAL A 195 11.09 -4.84 13.52
C VAL A 195 11.62 -4.36 12.17
N ALA A 196 10.75 -4.24 11.17
CA ALA A 196 11.12 -3.70 9.87
C ALA A 196 11.64 -2.25 10.00
N THR A 197 10.89 -1.38 10.68
CA THR A 197 11.23 0.03 10.87
C THR A 197 12.61 0.20 11.51
N ARG A 198 12.85 -0.47 12.65
CA ARG A 198 14.14 -0.41 13.37
C ARG A 198 15.32 -0.77 12.46
N ARG A 199 15.14 -1.79 11.62
CA ARG A 199 16.20 -2.25 10.70
C ARG A 199 16.48 -1.21 9.62
N ILE A 200 15.44 -0.60 9.05
CA ILE A 200 15.58 0.43 8.02
C ILE A 200 16.17 1.72 8.60
N GLU A 201 15.81 2.12 9.82
CA GLU A 201 16.39 3.29 10.49
C GLU A 201 17.91 3.17 10.65
N VAL A 202 18.40 2.00 11.06
CA VAL A 202 19.84 1.71 11.13
C VAL A 202 20.51 1.89 9.76
N LEU A 203 19.89 1.41 8.69
CA LEU A 203 20.42 1.54 7.34
C LEU A 203 20.38 3.00 6.84
N VAL A 204 19.35 3.76 7.20
CA VAL A 204 19.25 5.20 6.86
C VAL A 204 20.33 6.00 7.58
N ALA A 205 20.60 5.69 8.85
CA ALA A 205 21.65 6.33 9.64
C ALA A 205 23.06 5.97 9.15
N ALA A 206 23.26 4.74 8.68
CA ALA A 206 24.53 4.26 8.13
C ALA A 206 24.76 4.64 6.65
N ALA A 207 23.78 5.29 5.99
CA ALA A 207 23.91 5.66 4.59
C ALA A 207 25.03 6.69 4.37
N PRO A 208 25.77 6.62 3.24
CA PRO A 208 26.83 7.56 2.96
C PRO A 208 26.30 8.99 2.79
N PRO A 209 27.16 10.01 2.97
CA PRO A 209 26.82 11.39 2.64
C PRO A 209 26.35 11.53 1.18
N PRO A 210 25.48 12.50 0.89
CA PRO A 210 24.97 12.70 -0.47
C PRO A 210 26.11 13.06 -1.44
N SER A 211 26.06 12.48 -2.63
CA SER A 211 27.00 12.70 -3.73
C SER A 211 26.37 13.42 -4.94
N ARG A 212 25.05 13.67 -4.88
CA ARG A 212 24.28 14.36 -5.93
C ARG A 212 23.67 15.66 -5.39
N PRO A 213 23.56 16.71 -6.23
CA PRO A 213 22.89 17.95 -5.83
C PRO A 213 21.37 17.74 -5.85
N GLY A 214 20.69 17.99 -4.73
CA GLY A 214 19.23 17.90 -4.63
C GLY A 214 18.78 17.36 -3.28
N ARG A 215 17.68 17.89 -2.76
CA ARG A 215 17.09 17.57 -1.46
C ARG A 215 15.68 17.02 -1.62
N PHE A 216 15.48 15.81 -1.10
CA PHE A 216 14.19 15.17 -1.01
C PHE A 216 13.66 15.22 0.40
N TRP A 217 12.35 15.39 0.49
CA TRP A 217 11.60 15.07 1.68
C TRP A 217 10.65 13.93 1.42
N CYS A 218 10.69 12.94 2.29
CA CYS A 218 9.77 11.81 2.25
C CYS A 218 8.83 11.92 3.44
N ALA A 219 7.53 11.91 3.20
CA ALA A 219 6.51 12.08 4.23
C ALA A 219 5.35 11.11 4.03
N CYS A 220 4.68 10.75 5.11
CA CYS A 220 3.31 10.26 5.00
C CYS A 220 2.41 11.42 4.57
N ALA A 221 1.37 11.14 3.81
CA ALA A 221 0.33 12.14 3.60
C ALA A 221 -0.33 12.53 4.94
N PRO A 222 -0.98 13.71 5.02
CA PRO A 222 -1.73 14.09 6.21
C PRO A 222 -2.74 13.02 6.63
N ASP A 223 -2.87 12.84 7.94
CA ASP A 223 -3.63 11.80 8.63
C ASP A 223 -3.19 10.35 8.36
N ASP A 224 -2.04 10.14 7.72
CA ASP A 224 -1.45 8.82 7.52
C ASP A 224 -0.33 8.55 8.55
N LEU A 225 -0.55 7.53 9.37
CA LEU A 225 0.37 7.14 10.44
C LEU A 225 1.42 6.10 10.01
N HIS A 226 1.36 5.60 8.77
CA HIS A 226 2.28 4.57 8.30
C HIS A 226 3.67 5.14 8.01
N SER A 227 4.57 5.11 9.00
CA SER A 227 5.90 5.73 8.94
C SER A 227 6.94 4.95 8.11
N LEU A 228 6.71 3.67 7.85
CA LEU A 228 7.68 2.82 7.14
C LEU A 228 7.82 3.17 5.64
N PRO A 229 6.74 3.36 4.85
CA PRO A 229 6.84 3.76 3.44
C PRO A 229 7.74 4.97 3.14
N PRO A 230 7.61 6.14 3.81
CA PRO A 230 8.50 7.27 3.53
C PRO A 230 9.93 6.98 4.02
N LEU A 231 10.11 6.19 5.08
CA LEU A 231 11.43 5.77 5.54
C LEU A 231 12.15 4.87 4.51
N LEU A 232 11.43 3.93 3.89
CA LEU A 232 11.96 3.11 2.78
C LEU A 232 12.38 3.99 1.60
N MET A 233 11.57 4.99 1.24
CA MET A 233 11.90 5.93 0.18
C MET A 233 13.17 6.74 0.52
N THR A 234 13.28 7.25 1.75
CA THR A 234 14.48 7.94 2.24
C THR A 234 15.72 7.07 2.11
N LEU A 235 15.65 5.79 2.53
CA LEU A 235 16.77 4.86 2.40
C LEU A 235 17.20 4.71 0.94
N MET A 236 16.25 4.51 0.02
CA MET A 236 16.57 4.30 -1.39
C MET A 236 17.17 5.56 -2.05
N LEU A 237 16.64 6.75 -1.72
CA LEU A 237 17.19 8.00 -2.23
C LEU A 237 18.62 8.26 -1.71
N ARG A 238 18.87 8.02 -0.41
CA ARG A 238 20.23 8.13 0.16
C ARG A 238 21.20 7.16 -0.49
N ARG A 239 20.79 5.91 -0.72
CA ARG A 239 21.60 4.91 -1.43
C ARG A 239 21.87 5.29 -2.88
N ALA A 240 20.93 5.99 -3.52
CA ALA A 240 21.11 6.60 -4.84
C ALA A 240 21.95 7.89 -4.81
N GLY A 241 22.48 8.29 -3.65
CA GLY A 241 23.40 9.43 -3.49
C GLY A 241 22.73 10.78 -3.29
N TRP A 242 21.42 10.82 -3.04
CA TRP A 242 20.68 12.07 -2.82
C TRP A 242 20.59 12.45 -1.34
N SER A 243 20.45 13.74 -1.06
CA SER A 243 20.09 14.19 0.28
C SER A 243 18.60 13.92 0.48
N ALA A 244 18.25 13.04 1.42
CA ALA A 244 16.85 12.76 1.73
C ALA A 244 16.61 12.72 3.25
N SER A 245 15.49 13.28 3.68
CA SER A 245 15.05 13.27 5.07
C SER A 245 13.61 12.78 5.16
N THR A 246 13.32 11.99 6.19
CA THR A 246 11.95 11.58 6.52
C THR A 246 11.31 12.64 7.41
N LEU A 247 10.13 13.13 7.03
CA LEU A 247 9.25 13.87 7.93
C LEU A 247 8.35 12.84 8.61
N SER A 248 8.80 12.39 9.77
CA SER A 248 8.03 11.48 10.62
C SER A 248 6.96 12.25 11.39
N GLY A 249 5.78 11.67 11.50
CA GLY A 249 4.65 12.28 12.21
C GLY A 249 3.61 12.85 11.23
N ASN A 250 2.35 12.88 11.67
CA ASN A 250 1.21 13.38 10.90
C ASN A 250 1.50 14.80 10.37
N VAL A 251 1.92 14.91 9.10
CA VAL A 251 2.26 16.19 8.47
C VAL A 251 0.97 16.98 8.29
N PRO A 252 0.90 18.26 8.69
CA PRO A 252 -0.32 19.04 8.54
C PRO A 252 -0.68 19.20 7.05
N GLU A 253 -1.96 19.35 6.76
CA GLU A 253 -2.45 19.62 5.40
C GLU A 253 -2.07 21.03 4.91
N THR A 254 -1.74 21.94 5.83
CA THR A 254 -1.46 23.36 5.58
C THR A 254 -0.18 23.82 6.27
N GLY A 255 0.32 25.00 5.91
CA GLY A 255 1.49 25.60 6.58
C GLY A 255 2.84 25.14 6.03
N PHE A 256 2.85 24.56 4.82
CA PHE A 256 4.09 24.15 4.15
C PHE A 256 5.01 25.33 3.80
N SER A 257 4.50 26.56 3.71
CA SER A 257 5.27 27.75 3.34
C SER A 257 6.48 27.99 4.25
N VAL A 258 6.30 27.92 5.58
CA VAL A 258 7.37 28.09 6.57
C VAL A 258 8.42 26.98 6.44
N LEU A 259 7.92 25.76 6.29
CA LEU A 259 8.73 24.55 6.22
C LEU A 259 9.60 24.55 4.94
N VAL A 260 8.99 24.85 3.78
CA VAL A 260 9.69 25.01 2.49
C VAL A 260 10.72 26.15 2.56
N ALA A 261 10.38 27.29 3.17
CA ALA A 261 11.29 28.43 3.26
C ALA A 261 12.57 28.12 4.07
N ARG A 262 12.42 27.36 5.16
CA ARG A 262 13.52 27.01 6.07
C ARG A 262 14.43 25.93 5.49
N GLU A 263 13.85 24.88 4.95
CA GLU A 263 14.58 23.64 4.68
C GLU A 263 14.84 23.41 3.18
N ARG A 264 14.10 24.13 2.33
CA ARG A 264 14.30 24.22 0.88
C ARG A 264 14.42 22.87 0.19
N PRO A 265 13.38 22.01 0.28
CA PRO A 265 13.34 20.78 -0.51
C PRO A 265 13.26 21.12 -2.00
N ASP A 266 13.94 20.32 -2.83
CA ASP A 266 13.78 20.38 -4.28
C ASP A 266 12.59 19.52 -4.72
N VAL A 267 12.28 18.45 -3.99
CA VAL A 267 11.15 17.55 -4.25
C VAL A 267 10.57 17.05 -2.93
N VAL A 268 9.24 16.97 -2.83
CA VAL A 268 8.55 16.27 -1.75
C VAL A 268 7.93 14.98 -2.27
N VAL A 269 8.13 13.87 -1.57
CA VAL A 269 7.59 12.56 -1.88
C VAL A 269 6.62 12.16 -0.78
N PHE A 270 5.36 12.00 -1.12
CA PHE A 270 4.34 11.52 -0.20
C PHE A 270 4.00 10.05 -0.41
N THR A 271 3.68 9.38 0.70
CA THR A 271 3.06 8.05 0.67
C THR A 271 1.68 8.11 1.31
N ALA A 272 0.66 7.55 0.65
CA ALA A 272 -0.69 7.44 1.17
C ALA A 272 -1.16 5.97 1.15
N GLN A 273 -1.42 5.40 2.32
CA GLN A 273 -1.81 4.00 2.49
C GLN A 273 -3.31 3.77 2.50
N HIS A 274 -4.12 4.80 2.76
CA HIS A 274 -5.59 4.72 2.84
C HIS A 274 -6.28 5.91 2.15
N LEU A 275 -7.60 5.82 1.95
CA LEU A 275 -8.36 6.81 1.20
C LEU A 275 -8.28 8.22 1.80
N ARG A 276 -8.41 8.33 3.13
CA ARG A 276 -8.25 9.61 3.86
C ARG A 276 -6.88 10.26 3.62
N ALA A 277 -5.82 9.46 3.54
CA ALA A 277 -4.48 9.95 3.27
C ALA A 277 -4.38 10.56 1.86
N ALA A 278 -5.10 10.01 0.88
CA ALA A 278 -5.15 10.61 -0.46
C ALA A 278 -5.87 11.98 -0.46
N VAL A 279 -6.93 12.14 0.32
CA VAL A 279 -7.63 13.43 0.53
C VAL A 279 -6.67 14.46 1.13
N GLY A 280 -5.99 14.12 2.22
CA GLY A 280 -4.99 14.99 2.84
C GLY A 280 -3.84 15.33 1.89
N LEU A 281 -3.39 14.38 1.09
CA LEU A 281 -2.36 14.60 0.08
C LEU A 281 -2.79 15.60 -1.00
N ALA A 282 -4.03 15.52 -1.51
CA ALA A 282 -4.49 16.48 -2.51
C ALA A 282 -4.46 17.93 -1.99
N ARG A 283 -4.76 18.12 -0.70
CA ARG A 283 -4.70 19.43 -0.03
C ARG A 283 -3.26 19.89 0.22
N ALA A 284 -2.41 19.01 0.73
CA ALA A 284 -0.97 19.30 0.87
C ALA A 284 -0.32 19.62 -0.48
N ALA A 285 -0.76 18.94 -1.55
CA ALA A 285 -0.25 19.15 -2.89
C ALA A 285 -0.57 20.53 -3.44
N HIS A 286 -1.75 21.07 -3.13
CA HIS A 286 -2.12 22.43 -3.48
C HIS A 286 -1.18 23.48 -2.85
N GLU A 287 -0.92 23.37 -1.55
CA GLU A 287 -0.03 24.28 -0.82
C GLU A 287 1.42 24.24 -1.34
N LEU A 288 1.95 23.04 -1.58
CA LEU A 288 3.31 22.85 -2.10
C LEU A 288 3.44 23.29 -3.56
N ALA A 289 2.40 23.11 -4.37
CA ALA A 289 2.36 23.60 -5.74
C ALA A 289 2.37 25.14 -5.78
N ALA A 290 1.66 25.81 -4.86
CA ALA A 290 1.72 27.26 -4.71
C ALA A 290 3.13 27.76 -4.30
N ALA A 291 3.88 26.93 -3.56
CA ALA A 291 5.29 27.18 -3.24
C ALA A 291 6.27 26.79 -4.36
N GLY A 292 5.78 26.28 -5.49
CA GLY A 292 6.58 25.88 -6.66
C GLY A 292 7.38 24.59 -6.49
N VAL A 293 7.08 23.79 -5.44
CA VAL A 293 7.82 22.56 -5.11
C VAL A 293 7.17 21.34 -5.78
N PRO A 294 7.89 20.63 -6.67
CA PRO A 294 7.41 19.38 -7.27
C PRO A 294 7.10 18.29 -6.24
N ILE A 295 6.07 17.51 -6.54
CA ILE A 295 5.60 16.43 -5.67
C ILE A 295 5.60 15.11 -6.43
N GLY A 296 6.19 14.09 -5.81
CA GLY A 296 5.98 12.70 -6.16
C GLY A 296 5.06 12.03 -5.15
N PHE A 297 4.23 11.09 -5.57
CA PHE A 297 3.40 10.33 -4.63
C PHE A 297 3.23 8.86 -4.99
N GLY A 298 2.95 8.03 -3.99
CA GLY A 298 2.64 6.61 -4.13
C GLY A 298 1.97 6.03 -2.89
N GLY A 299 1.80 4.72 -2.84
CA GLY A 299 1.21 4.02 -1.69
C GLY A 299 -0.08 3.27 -2.00
N GLY A 300 -0.54 2.47 -1.03
CA GLY A 300 -1.63 1.51 -1.23
C GLY A 300 -2.98 2.13 -1.64
N ALA A 301 -3.23 3.40 -1.31
CA ALA A 301 -4.46 4.08 -1.73
C ALA A 301 -4.59 4.12 -3.26
N PHE A 302 -3.48 4.36 -3.96
CA PHE A 302 -3.42 4.49 -5.42
C PHE A 302 -3.40 3.15 -6.14
N VAL A 303 -2.89 2.10 -5.49
CA VAL A 303 -2.97 0.74 -6.01
C VAL A 303 -4.41 0.24 -5.98
N ARG A 304 -5.15 0.55 -4.89
CA ARG A 304 -6.56 0.13 -4.74
C ARG A 304 -7.52 0.98 -5.57
N LEU A 305 -7.25 2.28 -5.71
CA LEU A 305 -8.05 3.20 -6.53
C LEU A 305 -7.15 3.99 -7.50
N PRO A 306 -6.75 3.40 -8.64
CA PRO A 306 -5.86 4.04 -9.60
C PRO A 306 -6.40 5.35 -10.19
N ALA A 307 -7.72 5.54 -10.21
CA ALA A 307 -8.35 6.77 -10.69
C ALA A 307 -7.91 8.01 -9.90
N LEU A 308 -7.56 7.86 -8.62
CA LEU A 308 -7.07 8.96 -7.78
C LEU A 308 -5.74 9.54 -8.28
N CYS A 309 -4.91 8.75 -8.97
CA CYS A 309 -3.63 9.23 -9.50
C CYS A 309 -3.78 10.40 -10.49
N ALA A 310 -4.88 10.45 -11.24
CA ALA A 310 -5.14 11.52 -12.20
C ALA A 310 -5.68 12.81 -11.54
N GLN A 311 -6.13 12.72 -10.29
CA GLN A 311 -6.81 13.80 -9.59
C GLN A 311 -5.92 14.48 -8.53
N ILE A 312 -4.76 13.91 -8.23
CA ILE A 312 -3.75 14.53 -7.38
C ILE A 312 -2.75 15.29 -8.23
N HIS A 313 -2.54 16.56 -7.88
CA HIS A 313 -1.51 17.37 -8.52
C HIS A 313 -0.11 16.93 -8.09
N GLY A 314 0.56 16.19 -8.95
CA GLY A 314 1.90 15.67 -8.71
C GLY A 314 2.21 14.54 -9.68
N THR A 315 3.32 13.85 -9.44
CA THR A 315 3.73 12.70 -10.26
C THR A 315 3.52 11.41 -9.48
N TYR A 316 2.64 10.54 -10.00
CA TYR A 316 2.54 9.18 -9.48
C TYR A 316 3.83 8.41 -9.75
N LEU A 317 4.45 7.89 -8.69
CA LEU A 317 5.77 7.27 -8.73
C LEU A 317 5.72 5.76 -9.02
N GLY A 318 4.52 5.18 -9.08
CA GLY A 318 4.31 3.75 -9.30
C GLY A 318 4.09 2.96 -8.01
N ASP A 319 3.90 1.66 -8.19
CA ASP A 319 3.41 0.77 -7.13
C ASP A 319 4.55 0.19 -6.25
N ALA A 320 5.79 0.31 -6.71
CA ALA A 320 6.97 -0.25 -6.04
C ALA A 320 7.97 0.85 -5.69
N VAL A 321 8.53 0.78 -4.47
CA VAL A 321 9.49 1.77 -3.96
C VAL A 321 10.73 1.88 -4.86
N LEU A 322 11.19 0.76 -5.43
CA LEU A 322 12.35 0.77 -6.34
C LEU A 322 12.07 1.52 -7.64
N ASP A 323 10.87 1.37 -8.21
CA ASP A 323 10.45 2.13 -9.39
C ASP A 323 10.25 3.62 -9.05
N ALA A 324 9.79 3.90 -7.82
CA ALA A 324 9.50 5.25 -7.35
C ALA A 324 10.72 6.16 -7.27
N VAL A 325 11.91 5.63 -6.98
CA VAL A 325 13.17 6.40 -6.95
C VAL A 325 13.44 7.08 -8.29
N SER A 326 13.32 6.34 -9.39
CA SER A 326 13.58 6.89 -10.73
C SER A 326 12.57 7.99 -11.08
N GLY A 327 11.29 7.78 -10.74
CA GLY A 327 10.26 8.79 -10.90
C GLY A 327 10.54 10.05 -10.09
N ALA A 328 10.86 9.91 -8.80
CA ALA A 328 11.12 11.03 -7.91
C ALA A 328 12.34 11.84 -8.35
N THR A 329 13.42 11.16 -8.75
CA THR A 329 14.64 11.82 -9.22
C THR A 329 14.46 12.59 -10.53
N SER A 330 13.50 12.19 -11.38
CA SER A 330 13.16 12.93 -12.59
C SER A 330 12.55 14.31 -12.31
N LEU A 331 12.02 14.54 -11.10
CA LEU A 331 11.41 15.81 -10.69
C LEU A 331 12.42 16.88 -10.30
N ILE A 332 13.70 16.51 -10.10
CA ILE A 332 14.74 17.46 -9.75
C ILE A 332 14.90 18.51 -10.87
N GLY A 333 14.94 19.78 -10.48
CA GLY A 333 15.03 20.91 -11.40
C GLY A 333 13.72 21.27 -12.09
N GLN A 334 12.63 20.57 -11.81
CA GLN A 334 11.28 20.99 -12.21
C GLN A 334 10.72 21.99 -11.20
N SER A 335 9.68 22.72 -11.59
CA SER A 335 8.90 23.56 -10.68
C SER A 335 7.42 23.19 -10.84
N ALA A 336 6.74 23.03 -9.70
CA ALA A 336 5.30 22.79 -9.70
C ALA A 336 4.56 24.03 -10.20
N ARG A 337 3.44 23.81 -10.88
CA ARG A 337 2.56 24.90 -11.31
C ARG A 337 1.49 25.11 -10.25
N PRO A 338 1.17 26.35 -9.87
CA PRO A 338 0.04 26.62 -8.99
C PRO A 338 -1.24 25.99 -9.55
N ILE A 339 -2.05 25.43 -8.67
CA ILE A 339 -3.35 24.87 -9.01
C ILE A 339 -4.38 26.00 -8.93
N GLU A 340 -5.11 26.23 -10.02
CA GLU A 340 -6.09 27.34 -10.10
C GLU A 340 -7.26 27.16 -9.14
N HIS A 341 -7.72 25.93 -8.94
CA HIS A 341 -8.83 25.60 -8.08
C HIS A 341 -8.33 24.80 -6.86
N PRO A 342 -8.52 25.32 -5.63
CA PRO A 342 -8.20 24.55 -4.45
C PRO A 342 -9.12 23.32 -4.36
N PRO A 343 -8.65 22.23 -3.73
CA PRO A 343 -9.51 21.08 -3.43
C PRO A 343 -10.68 21.51 -2.54
N GLY A 344 -11.81 20.81 -2.63
CA GLY A 344 -12.98 21.10 -1.82
C GLY A 344 -12.74 20.93 -0.31
N ASP A 345 -13.56 21.60 0.49
CA ASP A 345 -13.47 21.56 1.94
C ASP A 345 -13.93 20.21 2.51
N THR A 346 -13.17 19.68 3.47
CA THR A 346 -13.59 18.51 4.26
C THR A 346 -14.65 18.89 5.27
N ILE A 347 -15.38 17.90 5.81
CA ILE A 347 -16.51 18.09 6.73
C ILE A 347 -16.12 18.93 7.97
N GLY A 348 -14.86 18.88 8.41
CA GLY A 348 -14.40 19.58 9.61
C GLY A 348 -14.93 18.97 10.92
N PRO A 349 -14.35 19.33 12.08
CA PRO A 349 -14.64 18.66 13.35
C PRO A 349 -16.07 18.90 13.87
N GLU A 350 -16.61 20.13 13.72
CA GLU A 350 -17.94 20.46 14.23
C GLU A 350 -19.05 19.67 13.52
N ARG A 351 -19.01 19.62 12.19
CA ARG A 351 -19.99 18.84 11.42
C ARG A 351 -19.78 17.35 11.64
N HIS A 352 -18.55 16.87 11.82
CA HIS A 352 -18.30 15.48 12.15
C HIS A 352 -18.93 15.08 13.50
N VAL A 353 -18.83 15.91 14.53
CA VAL A 353 -19.52 15.67 15.82
C VAL A 353 -21.05 15.64 15.66
N ARG A 354 -21.61 16.56 14.85
CA ARG A 354 -23.05 16.57 14.54
C ARG A 354 -23.47 15.31 13.76
N LEU A 355 -22.63 14.84 12.85
CA LEU A 355 -22.86 13.63 12.07
C LEU A 355 -22.83 12.39 12.98
N LEU A 356 -21.86 12.30 13.89
CA LEU A 356 -21.82 11.25 14.92
C LEU A 356 -23.11 11.24 15.75
N ALA A 357 -23.60 12.40 16.20
CA ALA A 357 -24.85 12.50 16.95
C ALA A 357 -26.08 12.10 16.12
N ALA A 358 -26.12 12.48 14.84
CA ALA A 358 -27.18 12.11 13.92
C ALA A 358 -27.18 10.61 13.60
N LEU A 359 -26.00 9.99 13.46
CA LEU A 359 -25.81 8.57 13.24
C LEU A 359 -26.20 7.77 14.49
N TRP A 360 -25.78 8.23 15.68
CA TRP A 360 -26.16 7.64 16.96
C TRP A 360 -27.67 7.55 17.12
N ARG A 361 -28.42 8.63 16.85
CA ARG A 361 -29.89 8.62 16.94
C ARG A 361 -30.57 7.56 16.08
N ARG A 362 -29.95 7.22 14.93
CA ARG A 362 -30.50 6.27 13.96
C ARG A 362 -30.13 4.82 14.30
N LEU A 363 -28.91 4.60 14.79
CA LEU A 363 -28.38 3.26 15.04
C LEU A 363 -28.47 2.83 16.51
N SER A 364 -28.80 3.75 17.43
CA SER A 364 -28.93 3.44 18.86
C SER A 364 -29.96 2.33 19.07
N GLY A 365 -29.54 1.25 19.73
CA GLY A 365 -30.37 0.06 19.97
C GLY A 365 -30.13 -1.10 19.00
N HIS A 366 -29.45 -0.87 17.88
CA HIS A 366 -29.13 -1.90 16.88
C HIS A 366 -27.64 -2.26 16.85
N VAL A 367 -26.76 -1.31 17.16
CA VAL A 367 -25.31 -1.51 17.21
C VAL A 367 -24.70 -0.95 18.50
N THR A 368 -23.49 -1.38 18.82
CA THR A 368 -22.76 -0.88 19.99
C THR A 368 -22.23 0.54 19.77
N PRO A 369 -21.92 1.29 20.84
CA PRO A 369 -21.35 2.63 20.70
C PRO A 369 -20.03 2.70 19.94
N GLY A 370 -19.16 1.70 20.12
CA GLY A 370 -17.91 1.63 19.38
C GLY A 370 -18.15 1.57 17.87
N VAL A 371 -19.11 0.76 17.44
CA VAL A 371 -19.47 0.62 16.01
C VAL A 371 -19.98 1.94 15.42
N VAL A 372 -20.74 2.74 16.17
CA VAL A 372 -21.20 4.05 15.70
C VAL A 372 -20.02 5.01 15.48
N VAL A 373 -19.07 5.03 16.42
CA VAL A 373 -17.86 5.87 16.32
C VAL A 373 -17.00 5.43 15.15
N ASP A 374 -16.70 4.13 15.06
CA ASP A 374 -15.91 3.55 13.97
C ASP A 374 -16.55 3.81 12.60
N ALA A 375 -17.88 3.69 12.50
CA ALA A 375 -18.63 3.98 11.29
C ALA A 375 -18.58 5.47 10.91
N ALA A 376 -18.73 6.37 11.90
CA ALA A 376 -18.67 7.81 11.67
C ALA A 376 -17.29 8.22 11.14
N ASP A 377 -16.21 7.67 11.70
CA ASP A 377 -14.84 7.93 11.25
C ASP A 377 -14.53 7.29 9.88
N ALA A 378 -14.98 6.05 9.68
CA ALA A 378 -14.71 5.31 8.44
C ALA A 378 -15.42 5.93 7.24
N LEU A 379 -16.71 6.25 7.36
CA LEU A 379 -17.52 6.79 6.26
C LEU A 379 -17.34 8.29 6.04
N ARG A 380 -16.81 9.03 7.03
CA ARG A 380 -16.30 10.39 6.80
C ARG A 380 -15.31 10.42 5.64
N ASN A 381 -14.46 9.41 5.53
CA ASN A 381 -13.47 9.32 4.46
C ASN A 381 -14.11 9.28 3.07
N VAL A 382 -15.30 8.68 2.94
CA VAL A 382 -16.05 8.64 1.68
C VAL A 382 -16.55 10.04 1.32
N VAL A 383 -17.17 10.75 2.26
CA VAL A 383 -17.67 12.10 2.00
C VAL A 383 -16.55 13.09 1.71
N ASP A 384 -15.48 13.06 2.51
CA ASP A 384 -14.30 13.92 2.29
C ASP A 384 -13.63 13.59 0.93
N THR A 385 -13.70 12.34 0.47
CA THR A 385 -13.26 11.96 -0.88
C THR A 385 -14.11 12.65 -1.94
N PHE A 386 -15.44 12.53 -1.89
CA PHE A 386 -16.29 13.20 -2.88
C PHE A 386 -16.16 14.73 -2.83
N ALA A 387 -15.94 15.31 -1.65
CA ALA A 387 -15.74 16.75 -1.52
C ALA A 387 -14.44 17.22 -2.20
N VAL A 388 -13.35 16.46 -2.06
CA VAL A 388 -12.04 16.81 -2.62
C VAL A 388 -11.89 16.44 -4.09
N PHE A 389 -12.44 15.29 -4.49
CA PHE A 389 -12.18 14.63 -5.76
C PHE A 389 -13.38 14.61 -6.71
N GLY A 390 -14.59 14.89 -6.21
CA GLY A 390 -15.82 14.68 -6.94
C GLY A 390 -16.10 13.20 -7.17
N ALA A 391 -16.65 12.86 -8.35
CA ALA A 391 -16.89 11.47 -8.71
C ALA A 391 -15.57 10.72 -8.94
N VAL A 392 -15.35 9.64 -8.18
CA VAL A 392 -14.16 8.79 -8.30
C VAL A 392 -14.53 7.48 -8.97
N GLU A 393 -13.93 7.21 -10.13
CA GLU A 393 -14.08 5.95 -10.84
C GLU A 393 -13.43 4.78 -10.07
N GLY A 394 -14.05 3.60 -10.13
CA GLY A 394 -13.53 2.40 -9.47
C GLY A 394 -13.86 2.28 -7.99
N LEU A 395 -14.66 3.18 -7.42
CA LEU A 395 -15.25 2.97 -6.11
C LEU A 395 -16.08 1.66 -6.10
N PRO A 396 -16.04 0.88 -5.00
CA PRO A 396 -16.84 -0.32 -4.85
C PRO A 396 -18.32 -0.12 -5.16
N SER A 397 -18.98 -1.17 -5.65
CA SER A 397 -20.43 -1.17 -5.89
C SER A 397 -21.22 -1.98 -4.89
N ASP A 398 -20.56 -2.63 -3.94
CA ASP A 398 -21.11 -3.55 -2.96
C ASP A 398 -20.64 -3.23 -1.52
N LEU A 399 -21.30 -3.87 -0.54
CA LEU A 399 -20.99 -3.68 0.89
C LEU A 399 -19.62 -4.27 1.27
N SER A 400 -19.25 -5.42 0.69
CA SER A 400 -17.97 -6.07 0.93
C SER A 400 -16.80 -5.18 0.49
N GLY A 401 -16.88 -4.61 -0.72
CA GLY A 401 -15.89 -3.66 -1.21
C GLY A 401 -15.88 -2.35 -0.43
N LEU A 402 -17.05 -1.82 -0.01
CA LEU A 402 -17.10 -0.65 0.87
C LEU A 402 -16.41 -0.92 2.21
N SER A 403 -16.75 -2.02 2.88
CA SER A 403 -16.11 -2.48 4.12
C SER A 403 -14.60 -2.60 3.93
N ALA A 404 -14.17 -3.15 2.80
CA ALA A 404 -12.75 -3.26 2.49
C ALA A 404 -12.06 -1.92 2.30
N LEU A 405 -12.72 -0.99 1.61
CA LEU A 405 -12.19 0.34 1.33
C LEU A 405 -12.02 1.19 2.60
N VAL A 406 -12.99 1.14 3.52
CA VAL A 406 -13.01 2.00 4.72
C VAL A 406 -12.51 1.30 5.99
N GLY A 407 -12.28 -0.01 5.95
CA GLY A 407 -11.77 -0.79 7.08
C GLY A 407 -12.81 -1.12 8.16
N LEU A 408 -14.11 -0.95 7.87
CA LEU A 408 -15.20 -1.18 8.82
C LEU A 408 -15.67 -2.64 8.75
N ARG A 409 -15.31 -3.46 9.74
CA ARG A 409 -15.65 -4.89 9.79
C ARG A 409 -16.98 -5.13 10.49
N GLN A 410 -18.06 -5.31 9.73
CA GLN A 410 -19.38 -5.71 10.23
C GLN A 410 -19.99 -6.72 9.25
N ASP A 411 -21.06 -7.41 9.64
CA ASP A 411 -21.86 -8.23 8.72
C ASP A 411 -22.63 -7.35 7.72
N ASP A 412 -23.06 -7.93 6.60
CA ASP A 412 -23.70 -7.20 5.50
C ASP A 412 -24.98 -6.47 5.93
N GLU A 413 -25.78 -7.05 6.84
CA GLU A 413 -27.00 -6.41 7.34
C GLU A 413 -26.67 -5.14 8.13
N THR A 414 -25.70 -5.24 9.04
CA THR A 414 -25.21 -4.11 9.81
C THR A 414 -24.53 -3.06 8.92
N LEU A 415 -23.73 -3.47 7.93
CA LEU A 415 -23.09 -2.55 6.98
C LEU A 415 -24.12 -1.79 6.14
N SER A 416 -25.16 -2.47 5.66
CA SER A 416 -26.26 -1.86 4.92
C SER A 416 -26.97 -0.79 5.76
N ALA A 417 -27.32 -1.13 7.01
CA ALA A 417 -27.95 -0.20 7.94
C ALA A 417 -27.05 1.00 8.25
N ILE A 418 -25.76 0.79 8.47
CA ILE A 418 -24.77 1.85 8.70
C ILE A 418 -24.67 2.77 7.47
N ALA A 419 -24.53 2.23 6.27
CA ALA A 419 -24.41 3.01 5.05
C ALA A 419 -25.65 3.87 4.79
N ALA A 420 -26.85 3.30 4.96
CA ALA A 420 -28.12 4.02 4.84
C ALA A 420 -28.24 5.15 5.89
N ALA A 421 -28.01 4.82 7.16
CA ALA A 421 -28.12 5.79 8.25
C ALA A 421 -27.09 6.93 8.11
N TYR A 422 -25.88 6.62 7.63
CA TYR A 422 -24.86 7.62 7.36
C TYR A 422 -25.23 8.53 6.20
N ALA A 423 -25.80 7.99 5.11
CA ALA A 423 -26.28 8.79 3.98
C ALA A 423 -27.33 9.82 4.41
N GLU A 424 -28.33 9.39 5.20
CA GLU A 424 -29.34 10.29 5.76
C GLU A 424 -28.74 11.33 6.72
N ALA A 425 -27.81 10.92 7.59
CA ALA A 425 -27.14 11.83 8.51
C ALA A 425 -26.28 12.87 7.78
N ALA A 426 -25.60 12.47 6.69
CA ALA A 426 -24.82 13.35 5.86
C ALA A 426 -25.70 14.36 5.11
N ASP A 427 -26.85 13.94 4.58
CA ASP A 427 -27.83 14.85 3.97
C ASP A 427 -28.39 15.86 4.99
N GLU A 428 -28.73 15.40 6.20
CA GLU A 428 -29.22 16.27 7.29
C GLU A 428 -28.19 17.31 7.75
N VAL A 429 -26.92 16.90 7.90
CA VAL A 429 -25.89 17.73 8.56
C VAL A 429 -25.08 18.56 7.55
N ILE A 430 -24.82 18.02 6.37
CA ILE A 430 -23.96 18.63 5.34
C ILE A 430 -24.81 19.21 4.20
N GLY A 431 -25.85 18.49 3.77
CA GLY A 431 -26.75 18.91 2.69
C GLY A 431 -26.15 18.74 1.30
N SER A 432 -26.45 19.68 0.40
CA SER A 432 -26.09 19.59 -1.02
C SER A 432 -24.60 19.34 -1.32
N PRO A 433 -23.60 19.80 -0.54
CA PRO A 433 -22.20 19.45 -0.78
C PRO A 433 -21.89 17.95 -0.62
N ALA A 434 -22.72 17.19 0.10
CA ALA A 434 -22.56 15.75 0.26
C ALA A 434 -23.38 14.92 -0.74
N ALA A 435 -24.13 15.54 -1.66
CA ALA A 435 -25.13 14.85 -2.48
C ALA A 435 -24.59 13.62 -3.23
N SER A 436 -23.41 13.72 -3.86
CA SER A 436 -22.80 12.57 -4.56
C SER A 436 -22.38 11.44 -3.62
N ALA A 437 -21.90 11.77 -2.42
CA ALA A 437 -21.54 10.78 -1.41
C ALA A 437 -22.81 10.10 -0.84
N VAL A 438 -23.87 10.88 -0.62
CA VAL A 438 -25.19 10.38 -0.18
C VAL A 438 -25.74 9.42 -1.23
N GLU A 439 -25.78 9.81 -2.50
CA GLU A 439 -26.25 8.96 -3.60
C GLU A 439 -25.46 7.64 -3.67
N TYR A 440 -24.13 7.73 -3.57
CA TYR A 440 -23.25 6.55 -3.56
C TYR A 440 -23.55 5.60 -2.40
N LEU A 441 -23.65 6.13 -1.17
CA LEU A 441 -23.90 5.33 0.03
C LEU A 441 -25.30 4.72 0.03
N SER A 442 -26.33 5.46 -0.40
CA SER A 442 -27.70 4.94 -0.54
C SER A 442 -27.79 3.81 -1.57
N ARG A 443 -27.08 3.94 -2.69
CA ARG A 443 -27.00 2.88 -3.70
C ARG A 443 -26.31 1.62 -3.17
N ILE A 444 -25.19 1.76 -2.45
CA ILE A 444 -24.51 0.61 -1.85
C ILE A 444 -25.35 -0.05 -0.75
N ALA A 445 -26.03 0.73 0.09
CA ALA A 445 -26.88 0.19 1.15
C ALA A 445 -27.98 -0.73 0.61
N THR A 446 -28.44 -0.49 -0.63
CA THR A 446 -29.48 -1.29 -1.31
C THR A 446 -28.91 -2.38 -2.23
N SER A 447 -27.59 -2.46 -2.38
CA SER A 447 -26.95 -3.52 -3.15
C SER A 447 -27.22 -4.88 -2.47
N ARG A 448 -27.73 -5.85 -3.25
CA ARG A 448 -27.84 -7.23 -2.76
C ARG A 448 -26.47 -7.89 -2.84
N PRO A 449 -26.10 -8.75 -1.88
CA PRO A 449 -24.93 -9.61 -2.06
C PRO A 449 -25.16 -10.45 -3.32
N ASP A 450 -24.19 -10.44 -4.25
CA ASP A 450 -24.21 -11.33 -5.40
C ASP A 450 -24.30 -12.78 -4.89
N ALA A 451 -25.36 -13.47 -5.29
CA ALA A 451 -25.76 -14.80 -4.81
C ALA A 451 -24.81 -15.92 -5.27
#